data_AF-A0A7Y2TU53-F1
#
_entry.id   AF-A0A7Y2TU53-F1
#
_cell.length_a   1.000
_cell.length_b   1.000
_cell.length_c   1.000
_cell.angle_alpha   90.00
_cell.angle_beta   90.00
_cell.angle_gamma   90.00
#
_symmetry.space_group_name_H-M   'P 1'
#
loop_
_entity.id
_entity.type
_entity.pdbx_description
1 polymer ?
#
loop_
_entity_poly.entity_id
_entity_poly.type
_entity_poly.pdbx_seq_one_letter_code
_entity_poly.pdbx_strand_id
1 'polypeptide(L)'
;MIFKKEKHVRKLVLAHLAEVEGCLQATRNVLEEYLKGDIEAARQLAHQVIEIESRADKLEREIREKLLEGAFLPQIRSDVYRLVEAVDAIAGKAEDVARFIRAQRPNIPSAYESDLLELFRQSLN
;
A
#
# COMPACT_ATOMS: atom_id res chain seq x y z
N MET A 1 -23.59 7.97 -22.91
CA MET A 1 -23.16 6.56 -22.93
C MET A 1 -23.48 5.96 -21.57
N ILE A 2 -24.37 4.98 -21.52
CA ILE A 2 -24.76 4.27 -20.30
C ILE A 2 -23.48 3.64 -19.73
N PHE A 3 -23.18 3.79 -18.44
CA PHE A 3 -21.99 3.29 -17.73
C PHE A 3 -20.66 4.10 -17.76
N LYS A 4 -20.67 5.37 -18.16
CA LYS A 4 -19.44 6.19 -18.18
C LYS A 4 -18.79 6.32 -16.78
N LYS A 5 -19.59 6.45 -15.71
CA LYS A 5 -19.10 6.65 -14.34
C LYS A 5 -18.51 5.37 -13.75
N GLU A 6 -19.19 4.24 -13.94
CA GLU A 6 -18.77 2.91 -13.51
C GLU A 6 -17.43 2.52 -14.15
N LYS A 7 -17.27 2.80 -15.45
CA LYS A 7 -16.00 2.56 -16.15
C LYS A 7 -14.86 3.42 -15.57
N HIS A 8 -15.16 4.65 -15.17
CA HIS A 8 -14.18 5.54 -14.55
C HIS A 8 -13.77 5.05 -13.15
N VAL A 9 -14.74 4.70 -12.30
CA VAL A 9 -14.45 4.11 -10.97
C VAL A 9 -13.61 2.85 -11.10
N ARG A 10 -13.93 1.95 -12.04
CA ARG A 10 -13.12 0.75 -12.29
C ARG A 10 -11.67 1.08 -12.61
N LYS A 11 -11.42 2.12 -13.42
CA LYS A 11 -10.05 2.56 -13.75
C LYS A 11 -9.33 3.06 -12.50
N LEU A 12 -10.00 3.84 -11.66
CA LEU A 12 -9.42 4.35 -10.41
C LEU A 12 -9.11 3.21 -9.43
N VAL A 13 -10.01 2.25 -9.26
CA VAL A 13 -9.79 1.06 -8.41
C VAL A 13 -8.57 0.27 -8.88
N LEU A 14 -8.41 0.05 -10.19
CA LEU A 14 -7.23 -0.64 -10.72
C LEU A 14 -5.94 0.16 -10.50
N ALA A 15 -5.99 1.49 -10.60
CA ALA A 15 -4.84 2.34 -10.30
C ALA A 15 -4.50 2.31 -8.80
N HIS A 16 -5.51 2.31 -7.91
CA HIS A 16 -5.33 2.20 -6.47
C HIS A 16 -4.67 0.87 -6.10
N LEU A 17 -5.17 -0.25 -6.64
CA LEU A 17 -4.57 -1.57 -6.44
C LEU A 17 -3.09 -1.62 -6.86
N ALA A 18 -2.73 -0.97 -7.98
CA ALA A 18 -1.35 -0.89 -8.43
C ALA A 18 -0.46 -0.07 -7.48
N GLU A 19 -0.96 1.02 -6.89
CA GLU A 19 -0.22 1.78 -5.87
C GLU A 19 -0.07 0.97 -4.57
N VAL A 20 -1.10 0.23 -4.15
CA VAL A 20 -1.01 -0.67 -2.97
C VAL A 20 0.02 -1.77 -3.19
N GLU A 21 0.03 -2.41 -4.36
CA GLU A 21 1.07 -3.37 -4.75
C GLU A 21 2.47 -2.72 -4.74
N GLY A 22 2.59 -1.52 -5.30
CA GLY A 22 3.82 -0.74 -5.27
C GLY A 22 4.31 -0.43 -3.85
N CYS A 23 3.39 -0.12 -2.93
CA CYS A 23 3.68 0.15 -1.53
C CYS A 23 4.27 -1.09 -0.85
N LEU A 24 3.65 -2.24 -1.06
CA LEU A 24 4.11 -3.53 -0.53
C LEU A 24 5.49 -3.92 -1.07
N GLN A 25 5.72 -3.76 -2.37
CA GLN A 25 7.02 -4.05 -2.98
C GLN A 25 8.11 -3.08 -2.50
N ALA A 26 7.80 -1.80 -2.32
CA ALA A 26 8.75 -0.82 -1.79
C ALA A 26 9.09 -1.11 -0.32
N THR A 27 8.12 -1.47 0.52
CA THR A 27 8.35 -1.85 1.92
C THR A 27 9.21 -3.10 2.03
N ARG A 28 9.05 -4.08 1.12
CA ARG A 28 9.96 -5.21 1.03
C ARG A 28 11.41 -4.78 0.80
N ASN A 29 11.64 -3.85 -0.13
CA ASN A 29 12.97 -3.35 -0.42
C ASN A 29 13.57 -2.61 0.79
N VAL A 30 12.77 -1.85 1.55
CA VAL A 30 13.20 -1.22 2.80
C VAL A 30 13.79 -2.26 3.75
N LEU A 31 13.08 -3.36 3.96
CA LEU A 31 13.48 -4.42 4.88
C LEU A 31 14.71 -5.17 4.36
N GLU A 32 14.76 -5.48 3.07
CA GLU A 32 15.91 -6.14 2.43
C GLU A 32 17.20 -5.32 2.59
N GLU A 33 17.17 -4.00 2.32
CA GLU A 33 18.35 -3.15 2.51
C GLU A 33 18.68 -2.92 3.98
N TYR A 34 17.66 -2.81 4.84
CA TYR A 34 17.87 -2.67 6.28
C TYR A 34 18.59 -3.87 6.88
N LEU A 35 18.17 -5.09 6.51
CA LEU A 35 18.79 -6.34 6.99
C LEU A 35 20.19 -6.57 6.42
N LYS A 36 20.53 -6.00 5.26
CA LYS A 36 21.92 -5.98 4.74
C LYS A 36 22.82 -4.97 5.47
N GLY A 37 22.26 -4.14 6.34
CA GLY A 37 22.97 -3.07 7.04
C GLY A 37 23.06 -1.75 6.27
N ASP A 38 22.43 -1.61 5.10
CA ASP A 38 22.39 -0.34 4.36
C ASP A 38 21.25 0.55 4.88
N ILE A 39 21.50 1.17 6.02
CA ILE A 39 20.52 2.00 6.74
C ILE A 39 20.11 3.24 5.92
N GLU A 40 21.02 3.82 5.14
CA GLU A 40 20.70 5.01 4.36
C GLU A 40 19.86 4.66 3.11
N ALA A 41 20.15 3.55 2.43
CA ALA A 41 19.28 3.06 1.36
C ALA A 41 17.88 2.72 1.90
N ALA A 42 17.79 2.00 3.01
CA ALA A 42 16.52 1.68 3.67
C ALA A 42 15.73 2.94 4.05
N ARG A 43 16.41 4.00 4.53
CA ARG A 43 15.79 5.29 4.86
C ARG A 43 15.21 5.99 3.64
N GLN A 44 15.91 5.98 2.51
CA GLN A 44 15.44 6.59 1.26
C GLN A 44 14.24 5.82 0.71
N LEU A 45 14.32 4.49 0.68
CA LEU A 45 13.20 3.64 0.27
C LEU A 45 11.97 3.83 1.17
N ALA A 46 12.16 3.99 2.48
CA ALA A 46 11.06 4.25 3.41
C ALA A 46 10.38 5.61 3.16
N HIS A 47 11.09 6.59 2.59
CA HIS A 47 10.45 7.82 2.13
C HIS A 47 9.58 7.57 0.89
N GLN A 48 10.05 6.76 -0.05
CA GLN A 48 9.29 6.39 -1.24
C GLN A 48 8.00 5.63 -0.88
N VAL A 49 8.04 4.72 0.10
CA VAL A 49 6.83 4.03 0.60
C VAL A 49 5.75 5.03 1.02
N ILE A 50 6.11 6.05 1.78
CA ILE A 50 5.20 7.11 2.24
C ILE A 50 4.63 7.91 1.06
N GLU A 51 5.45 8.17 0.04
CA GLU A 51 4.97 8.86 -1.16
C GLU A 51 4.01 7.98 -1.99
N ILE A 52 4.22 6.67 -2.03
CA ILE A 52 3.35 5.70 -2.70
C ILE A 52 2.01 5.58 -1.96
N GLU A 53 2.05 5.38 -0.65
CA GLU A 53 0.85 5.32 0.19
C GLU A 53 0.02 6.61 0.05
N SER A 54 0.67 7.77 0.07
CA SER A 54 -0.05 9.05 -0.10
C SER A 54 -0.75 9.17 -1.46
N ARG A 55 -0.28 8.46 -2.50
CA ARG A 55 -0.98 8.37 -3.79
C ARG A 55 -2.12 7.37 -3.74
N ALA A 56 -1.96 6.24 -3.05
CA ALA A 56 -3.06 5.28 -2.80
C ALA A 56 -4.21 5.97 -2.06
N ASP A 57 -3.95 6.66 -0.96
CA ASP A 57 -4.94 7.46 -0.21
C ASP A 57 -5.67 8.48 -1.08
N LYS A 58 -4.97 9.13 -2.02
CA LYS A 58 -5.59 10.10 -2.94
C LYS A 58 -6.57 9.40 -3.87
N LEU A 59 -6.20 8.24 -4.39
CA LEU A 59 -7.06 7.44 -5.26
C LEU A 59 -8.26 6.87 -4.49
N GLU A 60 -8.09 6.43 -3.24
CA GLU A 60 -9.18 5.96 -2.37
C GLU A 60 -10.23 7.06 -2.16
N ARG A 61 -9.78 8.30 -1.87
CA ARG A 61 -10.65 9.49 -1.80
C ARG A 61 -11.35 9.80 -3.11
N GLU A 62 -10.64 9.76 -4.25
CA GLU A 62 -11.23 10.01 -5.56
C GLU A 62 -12.28 8.95 -5.92
N ILE A 63 -12.02 7.67 -5.61
CA ILE A 63 -12.98 6.59 -5.78
C ILE A 63 -14.24 6.87 -4.96
N ARG A 64 -14.09 7.23 -3.68
CA ARG A 64 -15.20 7.57 -2.79
C ARG A 64 -16.07 8.70 -3.37
N GLU A 65 -15.45 9.76 -3.88
CA GLU A 65 -16.16 10.87 -4.53
C GLU A 65 -16.95 10.40 -5.76
N LYS A 66 -16.33 9.61 -6.65
CA LYS A 66 -17.00 9.09 -7.86
C LYS A 66 -18.13 8.11 -7.56
N LEU A 67 -17.99 7.33 -6.50
CA LEU A 67 -19.08 6.50 -5.97
C LEU A 67 -20.25 7.40 -5.52
N LEU A 68 -20.00 8.43 -4.72
CA LEU A 68 -21.03 9.36 -4.24
C LEU A 68 -21.72 10.14 -5.38
N GLU A 69 -21.00 10.48 -6.46
CA GLU A 69 -21.53 11.12 -7.66
C GLU A 69 -22.54 10.24 -8.44
N GLY A 70 -22.78 9.00 -8.04
CA GLY A 70 -23.81 8.15 -8.62
C GLY A 70 -23.30 6.97 -9.44
N ALA A 71 -22.03 6.57 -9.32
CA ALA A 71 -21.56 5.32 -9.92
C ALA A 71 -22.17 4.13 -9.17
N PHE A 72 -22.68 3.16 -9.93
CA PHE A 72 -23.35 1.95 -9.43
C PHE A 72 -24.64 2.20 -8.63
N LEU A 73 -25.44 1.13 -8.52
CA LEU A 73 -26.58 1.06 -7.62
C LEU A 73 -26.12 1.16 -6.15
N PRO A 74 -26.97 1.67 -5.24
CA PRO A 74 -26.59 1.93 -3.86
C PRO A 74 -25.94 0.75 -3.12
N GLN A 75 -26.43 -0.48 -3.29
CA GLN A 75 -25.83 -1.64 -2.62
C GLN A 75 -24.40 -1.91 -3.13
N ILE A 76 -24.24 -2.02 -4.45
CA ILE A 76 -22.94 -2.29 -5.11
C ILE A 76 -21.92 -1.20 -4.76
N ARG A 77 -22.36 0.06 -4.71
CA ARG A 77 -21.50 1.19 -4.34
C ARG A 77 -20.87 1.00 -2.97
N SER A 78 -21.66 0.58 -1.98
CA SER A 78 -21.16 0.34 -0.63
C SER A 78 -20.17 -0.81 -0.59
N ASP A 79 -20.41 -1.88 -1.36
CA ASP A 79 -19.52 -3.03 -1.39
C ASP A 79 -18.19 -2.71 -2.07
N VAL A 80 -18.22 -1.95 -3.18
CA VAL A 80 -17.00 -1.46 -3.84
C VAL A 80 -16.20 -0.58 -2.90
N TYR A 81 -16.84 0.33 -2.17
CA TYR A 81 -16.11 1.21 -1.25
C TYR A 81 -15.45 0.42 -0.11
N ARG A 82 -16.17 -0.52 0.51
CA ARG A 82 -15.60 -1.38 1.57
C ARG A 82 -14.41 -2.19 1.10
N LEU A 83 -14.45 -2.69 -0.13
CA LEU A 83 -13.31 -3.40 -0.72
C LEU A 83 -12.10 -2.47 -0.85
N VAL A 84 -12.30 -1.26 -1.37
CA VAL A 84 -11.22 -0.28 -1.55
C VAL A 84 -10.63 0.13 -0.20
N GLU A 85 -11.46 0.42 0.81
CA GLU A 85 -11.02 0.75 2.17
C GLU A 85 -10.22 -0.40 2.80
N ALA A 86 -10.68 -1.65 2.64
CA ALA A 86 -9.97 -2.81 3.16
C ALA A 86 -8.60 -3.04 2.49
N VAL A 87 -8.50 -2.77 1.19
CA VAL A 87 -7.25 -2.84 0.43
C VAL A 87 -6.31 -1.68 0.80
N ASP A 88 -6.84 -0.49 0.98
CA ASP A 88 -6.09 0.70 1.34
C ASP A 88 -5.40 0.55 2.70
N ALA A 89 -6.10 -0.05 3.67
CA ALA A 89 -5.54 -0.38 4.98
C ALA A 89 -4.28 -1.26 4.91
N ILE A 90 -4.11 -2.06 3.84
CA ILE A 90 -2.89 -2.85 3.61
C ILE A 90 -1.70 -1.93 3.30
N ALA A 91 -1.89 -0.92 2.43
CA ALA A 91 -0.85 0.07 2.14
C ALA A 91 -0.50 0.90 3.38
N GLY A 92 -1.50 1.31 4.18
CA GLY A 92 -1.26 2.00 5.45
C GLY A 92 -0.42 1.16 6.43
N LYS A 93 -0.66 -0.16 6.51
CA LYS A 93 0.18 -1.06 7.33
C LYS A 93 1.60 -1.23 6.78
N ALA A 94 1.77 -1.26 5.46
CA ALA A 94 3.09 -1.27 4.85
C ALA A 94 3.86 0.03 5.13
N GLU A 95 3.16 1.17 5.15
CA GLU A 95 3.72 2.47 5.52
C GLU A 95 4.16 2.52 6.99
N ASP A 96 3.33 2.02 7.91
CA ASP A 96 3.63 1.90 9.34
C ASP A 96 4.97 1.18 9.56
N VAL A 97 5.20 0.06 8.86
CA VAL A 97 6.46 -0.71 8.94
C VAL A 97 7.65 0.12 8.44
N ALA A 98 7.52 0.77 7.29
CA ALA A 98 8.58 1.62 6.75
C ALA A 98 8.92 2.80 7.68
N ARG A 99 7.90 3.44 8.26
CA ARG A 99 8.07 4.50 9.28
C ARG A 99 8.78 3.98 10.52
N PHE A 100 8.41 2.80 11.00
CA PHE A 100 9.04 2.16 12.17
C PHE A 100 10.53 1.88 11.94
N ILE A 101 10.88 1.19 10.85
CA ILE A 101 12.28 0.89 10.50
C ILE A 101 13.09 2.19 10.39
N ARG A 102 12.55 3.20 9.70
CA ARG A 102 13.22 4.48 9.51
C ARG A 102 13.49 5.23 10.81
N ALA A 103 12.49 5.25 11.71
CA ALA A 103 12.54 6.05 12.94
C ALA A 103 13.27 5.34 14.08
N GLN A 104 12.99 4.05 14.28
CA GLN A 104 13.45 3.30 15.45
C GLN A 104 14.76 2.57 15.21
N ARG A 105 15.07 2.22 13.96
CA ARG A 105 16.29 1.47 13.59
C ARG A 105 16.56 0.30 14.56
N PRO A 106 15.60 -0.65 14.65
CA PRO A 106 15.71 -1.75 15.61
C PRO A 106 16.96 -2.58 15.36
N ASN A 107 17.69 -2.92 16.43
CA ASN A 107 18.76 -3.90 16.33
C ASN A 107 18.15 -5.29 16.16
N ILE A 108 18.39 -5.94 15.02
CA ILE A 108 17.91 -7.28 14.70
C ILE A 108 19.10 -8.23 14.87
N PRO A 109 19.04 -9.20 15.80
CA PRO A 109 20.11 -10.18 15.93
C PRO A 109 20.26 -11.00 14.65
N SER A 110 21.50 -11.24 14.22
CA SER A 110 21.82 -11.93 12.95
C SER A 110 21.19 -13.32 12.83
N ALA A 111 20.95 -13.99 13.95
CA ALA A 111 20.26 -15.28 13.99
C ALA A 111 18.82 -15.24 13.43
N TYR A 112 18.18 -14.06 13.38
CA TYR A 112 16.79 -13.89 12.93
C TYR A 112 16.66 -13.21 11.56
N GLU A 113 17.74 -12.74 10.94
CA GLU A 113 17.68 -11.98 9.69
C GLU A 113 17.05 -12.80 8.55
N SER A 114 17.46 -14.07 8.41
CA SER A 114 16.93 -14.97 7.38
C SER A 114 15.45 -15.30 7.60
N ASP A 115 15.07 -15.60 8.85
CA ASP A 115 13.70 -15.95 9.21
C ASP A 115 12.74 -14.77 8.98
N LEU A 116 13.18 -13.55 9.34
CA LEU A 116 12.41 -12.33 9.08
C LEU A 116 12.25 -12.10 7.58
N LEU A 117 13.33 -12.25 6.80
CA LEU A 117 13.27 -12.07 5.35
C LEU A 117 12.32 -13.08 4.69
N GLU A 118 12.32 -14.33 5.14
CA GLU A 118 11.40 -15.36 4.66
C GLU A 118 9.95 -15.05 5.04
N LEU A 119 9.69 -14.65 6.29
CA LEU A 119 8.36 -14.23 6.74
C LEU A 119 7.80 -13.10 5.87
N PHE A 120 8.62 -12.11 5.53
CA PHE A 120 8.20 -11.01 4.66
C PHE A 120 7.91 -11.47 3.24
N ARG A 121 8.71 -12.39 2.69
CA ARG A 121 8.45 -12.95 1.36
C ARG A 121 7.12 -13.70 1.30
N GLN A 122 6.78 -14.45 2.34
CA GLN A 122 5.51 -15.18 2.40
C GLN A 122 4.31 -14.25 2.58
N SER A 123 4.46 -13.14 3.31
CA SER A 123 3.37 -12.19 3.59
C SER A 123 2.97 -11.31 2.40
N LEU A 124 3.75 -11.32 1.31
CA LEU A 124 3.57 -10.47 0.13
C LEU A 124 3.24 -11.26 -1.15
N ASN A 125 3.06 -12.59 -1.05
CA ASN A 125 2.68 -13.48 -2.15
C ASN A 125 1.18 -13.80 -2.15
#